data_AF-A0A2J8K7M5-F1
#
_entry.id   AF-A0A2J8K7M5-F1
#
_cell.length_a   1.000
_cell.length_b   1.000
_cell.length_c   1.000
_cell.angle_alpha   90.00
_cell.angle_beta   90.00
_cell.angle_gamma   90.00
#
_symmetry.space_group_name_H-M   'P 1'
#
loop_
_entity.id
_entity.type
_entity.pdbx_description
1 polymer ?
#
loop_
_entity_poly.entity_id
_entity_poly.type
_entity_poly.pdbx_seq_one_letter_code
_entity_poly.pdbx_strand_id
1 'polypeptide(L)'
;MADTPRDAGLKQAPASRNEKAPVDFGYVGIDSILEQMRRKAMKQGFEFNIMVVGQSGLGKSTLINTLFKSKISRKSVQPTSEERIPKTIEIKSITHDIEEKGVRMKLTVIDTPGFGDHINNENCWQPIMKFINDQYEKYLQEEVNINRKKRIPDTRVHCCLYFIPATGHSLRPLDIEFMKRLSKVVNIVPVIAKADTLTLEERVHFKQR
;
A
#
# COMPACT_ATOMS: atom_id res chain seq x y z
N MET A 1 -92.77 -17.86 -17.33
CA MET A 1 -92.76 -17.04 -18.56
C MET A 1 -91.94 -15.79 -18.28
N ALA A 2 -91.05 -15.45 -19.21
CA ALA A 2 -90.15 -14.28 -19.33
C ALA A 2 -88.95 -14.25 -18.36
N ASP A 3 -87.67 -14.44 -18.80
CA ASP A 3 -86.78 -13.60 -19.65
C ASP A 3 -86.48 -12.24 -19.02
N THR A 4 -85.28 -11.84 -18.58
CA THR A 4 -83.97 -11.61 -19.29
C THR A 4 -82.99 -10.96 -18.26
N PRO A 5 -81.74 -10.53 -18.56
CA PRO A 5 -80.60 -11.24 -19.17
C PRO A 5 -79.22 -11.01 -18.46
N ARG A 6 -78.26 -11.87 -18.82
CA ARG A 6 -76.81 -11.65 -19.08
C ARG A 6 -76.02 -10.64 -18.22
N ASP A 7 -75.00 -11.17 -17.52
CA ASP A 7 -73.71 -10.49 -17.43
C ASP A 7 -72.56 -11.46 -17.72
N ALA A 8 -71.70 -11.04 -18.64
CA ALA A 8 -70.58 -11.81 -19.19
C ALA A 8 -69.28 -11.30 -18.57
N GLY A 9 -68.88 -11.89 -17.44
CA GLY A 9 -67.58 -11.65 -16.83
C GLY A 9 -66.48 -12.45 -17.53
N LEU A 10 -65.59 -11.76 -18.24
CA LEU A 10 -64.38 -12.32 -18.84
C LEU A 10 -63.51 -13.06 -17.81
N LYS A 11 -63.16 -14.32 -18.10
CA LYS A 11 -62.06 -15.02 -17.43
C LYS A 11 -60.73 -14.36 -17.84
N GLN A 12 -60.06 -13.70 -16.91
CA GLN A 12 -58.65 -13.32 -17.08
C GLN A 12 -57.78 -14.57 -17.15
N ALA A 13 -56.95 -14.65 -18.19
CA ALA A 13 -55.91 -15.67 -18.34
C ALA A 13 -54.83 -15.49 -17.26
N PRO A 14 -54.21 -16.57 -16.76
CA PRO A 14 -53.14 -16.46 -15.78
C PRO A 14 -51.93 -15.75 -16.41
N ALA A 15 -51.36 -14.81 -15.64
CA ALA A 15 -50.21 -14.02 -16.01
C ALA A 15 -49.02 -14.90 -16.42
N SER A 16 -48.39 -14.57 -17.55
CA SER A 16 -47.16 -15.17 -18.02
C SER A 16 -46.08 -15.08 -16.95
N ARG A 17 -45.62 -16.23 -16.47
CA ARG A 17 -44.47 -16.38 -15.60
C ARG A 17 -43.26 -15.76 -16.30
N ASN A 18 -42.75 -14.64 -15.77
CA ASN A 18 -41.48 -14.06 -16.21
C ASN A 18 -40.35 -15.08 -15.92
N GLU A 19 -40.05 -15.95 -16.88
CA GLU A 19 -38.76 -16.62 -16.94
C GLU A 19 -37.69 -15.54 -17.10
N LYS A 20 -36.92 -15.30 -16.03
CA LYS A 20 -35.68 -14.55 -16.14
C LYS A 20 -34.83 -15.28 -17.18
N ALA A 21 -34.52 -14.58 -18.28
CA ALA A 21 -33.55 -15.05 -19.27
C ALA A 21 -32.30 -15.56 -18.54
N PRO A 22 -31.70 -16.68 -18.98
CA PRO A 22 -30.45 -17.14 -18.40
C PRO A 22 -29.46 -16.00 -18.53
N VAL A 23 -28.84 -15.63 -17.41
CA VAL A 23 -27.80 -14.60 -17.37
C VAL A 23 -26.75 -15.01 -18.39
N ASP A 24 -26.64 -14.21 -19.44
CA ASP A 24 -25.76 -14.45 -20.58
C ASP A 24 -24.35 -14.66 -20.03
N PHE A 25 -23.86 -15.89 -20.06
CA PHE A 25 -22.46 -16.18 -19.79
C PHE A 25 -21.70 -15.60 -20.99
N GLY A 26 -21.37 -14.30 -20.90
CA GLY A 26 -20.67 -13.59 -21.97
C GLY A 26 -19.47 -14.38 -22.47
N TYR A 27 -19.25 -14.36 -23.78
CA TYR A 27 -18.24 -15.11 -24.52
C TYR A 27 -16.95 -15.38 -23.72
N VAL A 28 -16.64 -16.67 -23.52
CA VAL A 28 -15.42 -17.15 -22.86
C VAL A 28 -14.59 -17.91 -23.90
N GLY A 29 -13.70 -17.20 -24.58
CA GLY A 29 -12.71 -17.78 -25.50
C GLY A 29 -11.28 -17.66 -24.97
N ILE A 30 -10.33 -18.39 -25.58
CA ILE A 30 -8.89 -18.34 -25.22
C ILE A 30 -8.32 -16.92 -25.39
N ASP A 31 -8.85 -16.18 -26.37
CA ASP A 31 -8.60 -14.77 -26.62
C ASP A 31 -9.03 -13.86 -25.46
N SER A 32 -9.99 -14.28 -24.62
CA SER A 32 -10.44 -13.53 -23.44
C SER A 32 -9.63 -13.83 -22.17
N ILE A 33 -8.70 -14.80 -22.18
CA ILE A 33 -7.94 -15.20 -20.98
C ILE A 33 -7.19 -14.02 -20.37
N LEU A 34 -6.56 -13.17 -21.19
CA LEU A 34 -5.82 -12.01 -20.71
C LEU A 34 -6.75 -11.01 -20.00
N GLU A 35 -7.93 -10.78 -20.56
CA GLU A 35 -8.97 -9.90 -20.02
C GLU A 35 -9.55 -10.47 -18.72
N GLN A 36 -9.74 -11.79 -18.65
CA GLN A 36 -10.18 -12.49 -17.44
C GLN A 36 -9.13 -12.46 -16.33
N MET A 37 -7.85 -12.68 -16.65
CA MET A 37 -6.74 -12.55 -15.70
C MET A 37 -6.64 -11.12 -15.18
N ARG A 38 -6.76 -10.12 -16.06
CA ARG A 38 -6.79 -8.70 -15.71
C ARG A 38 -7.97 -8.36 -14.79
N ARG A 39 -9.19 -8.77 -15.13
CA ARG A 39 -10.39 -8.55 -14.29
C ARG A 39 -10.28 -9.23 -12.94
N LYS A 40 -9.69 -10.43 -12.89
CA LYS A 40 -9.44 -11.15 -11.62
C LYS A 40 -8.43 -10.41 -10.75
N ALA A 41 -7.31 -9.94 -11.32
CA ALA A 41 -6.31 -9.14 -10.63
C ALA A 41 -6.91 -7.81 -10.13
N MET A 42 -7.70 -7.13 -10.95
CA MET A 42 -8.41 -5.88 -10.58
C MET A 42 -9.38 -6.09 -9.42
N LYS A 43 -10.14 -7.19 -9.40
CA LYS A 43 -11.06 -7.54 -8.30
C LYS A 43 -10.34 -7.94 -7.02
N GLN A 44 -9.21 -8.64 -7.13
CA GLN A 44 -8.43 -9.06 -5.97
C GLN A 44 -7.69 -7.89 -5.32
N GLY A 45 -7.27 -6.90 -6.12
CA GLY A 45 -6.44 -5.80 -5.65
C GLY A 45 -5.06 -6.25 -5.20
N PHE A 46 -4.26 -5.30 -4.71
CA PHE A 46 -2.87 -5.54 -4.32
C PHE A 46 -2.60 -5.01 -2.91
N GLU A 47 -1.79 -5.72 -2.14
CA GLU A 47 -1.28 -5.27 -0.85
C GLU A 47 0.16 -4.84 -1.06
N PHE A 48 0.50 -3.61 -0.66
CA PHE A 48 1.85 -3.09 -0.78
C PHE A 48 2.26 -2.42 0.51
N ASN A 49 3.39 -2.85 1.06
CA ASN A 49 3.88 -2.41 2.36
C ASN A 49 5.24 -1.76 2.18
N ILE A 50 5.31 -0.45 2.45
CA ILE A 50 6.52 0.35 2.38
C ILE A 50 6.97 0.68 3.80
N MET A 51 8.24 0.50 4.09
CA MET A 51 8.85 0.97 5.34
C MET A 51 9.72 2.19 5.06
N VAL A 52 9.66 3.22 5.92
CA VAL A 52 10.55 4.38 5.83
C VAL A 52 11.59 4.30 6.95
N VAL A 53 12.87 4.32 6.60
CA VAL A 53 13.99 4.16 7.53
C VAL A 53 14.98 5.31 7.32
N GLY A 54 15.59 5.82 8.39
CA GLY A 54 16.58 6.89 8.31
C GLY A 54 16.75 7.63 9.62
N GLN A 55 17.73 8.53 9.68
CA GLN A 55 17.98 9.34 10.86
C GLN A 55 16.75 10.15 11.29
N SER A 56 16.66 10.46 12.58
CA SER A 56 15.67 11.42 13.09
C SER A 56 15.77 12.77 12.37
N GLY A 57 14.64 13.45 12.17
CA GLY A 57 14.62 14.79 11.57
C GLY A 57 14.78 14.87 10.05
N LEU A 58 14.87 13.74 9.34
CA LEU A 58 14.98 13.69 7.86
C LEU A 58 13.64 13.85 7.10
N GLY A 59 12.53 14.06 7.81
CA GLY A 59 11.22 14.26 7.18
C GLY A 59 10.51 12.96 6.76
N LYS A 60 10.81 11.82 7.41
CA LYS A 60 10.16 10.53 7.14
C LYS A 60 8.65 10.60 7.28
N SER A 61 8.14 10.96 8.45
CA SER A 61 6.71 11.08 8.72
C SER A 61 6.03 12.16 7.88
N THR A 62 6.76 13.23 7.53
CA THR A 62 6.29 14.24 6.57
C THR A 62 6.07 13.63 5.18
N LEU A 63 7.02 12.84 4.67
CA LEU A 63 6.85 12.15 3.38
C LEU A 63 5.66 11.20 3.41
N ILE A 64 5.44 10.48 4.52
CA ILE A 64 4.29 9.59 4.67
C ILE A 64 2.98 10.38 4.50
N ASN A 65 2.86 11.50 5.22
CA ASN A 65 1.68 12.37 5.12
C ASN A 65 1.51 12.93 3.70
N THR A 66 2.58 13.37 3.05
CA THR A 66 2.54 13.85 1.66
C THR A 66 2.11 12.76 0.68
N LEU A 67 2.63 11.53 0.83
CA LEU A 67 2.30 10.40 -0.04
C LEU A 67 0.81 10.04 0.04
N PHE A 68 0.24 10.04 1.25
CA PHE A 68 -1.19 9.76 1.44
C PHE A 68 -2.07 10.94 0.99
N LYS A 69 -1.71 12.19 1.30
CA LYS A 69 -2.44 13.38 0.83
C LYS A 69 -2.47 13.45 -0.71
N SER A 70 -1.34 13.16 -1.38
CA SER A 70 -1.21 13.21 -2.84
C SER A 70 -2.08 12.18 -3.55
N LYS A 71 -2.25 10.97 -2.99
CA LYS A 71 -3.02 9.90 -3.62
C LYS A 71 -4.51 9.94 -3.29
N ILE A 72 -4.88 10.49 -2.13
CA ILE A 72 -6.27 10.47 -1.63
C ILE A 72 -7.01 11.78 -1.93
N SER A 73 -6.31 12.92 -2.06
CA SER A 73 -6.95 14.22 -2.25
C SER A 73 -6.80 14.78 -3.66
N ARG A 74 -7.80 14.50 -4.52
CA ARG A 74 -8.22 15.42 -5.60
C ARG A 74 -9.46 16.24 -5.21
N LYS A 75 -9.84 16.24 -3.92
CA LYS A 75 -10.93 17.06 -3.38
C LYS A 75 -10.36 18.03 -2.36
N SER A 76 -10.08 19.24 -2.84
CA SER A 76 -9.96 20.51 -2.08
C SER A 76 -9.61 20.34 -0.60
N VAL A 77 -8.33 20.09 -0.29
CA VAL A 77 -7.84 20.24 1.08
C VAL A 77 -7.45 21.71 1.25
N GLN A 78 -8.25 22.43 2.03
CA GLN A 78 -7.88 23.75 2.54
C GLN A 78 -6.53 23.65 3.27
N PRO A 79 -5.67 24.69 3.22
CA PRO A 79 -4.38 24.67 3.88
C PRO A 79 -4.58 24.79 5.39
N THR A 80 -4.88 23.67 6.05
CA THR A 80 -4.68 23.59 7.49
C THR A 80 -3.18 23.54 7.72
N SER A 81 -2.65 24.55 8.42
CA SER A 81 -1.26 24.59 8.90
C SER A 81 -0.89 23.21 9.42
N GLU A 82 0.14 22.59 8.84
CA GLU A 82 0.49 21.21 9.18
C GLU A 82 0.77 21.12 10.68
N GLU A 83 -0.12 20.44 11.39
CA GLU A 83 0.02 20.21 12.82
C GLU A 83 1.39 19.57 13.08
N ARG A 84 2.12 20.08 14.07
CA ARG A 84 3.50 19.67 14.33
C ARG A 84 3.56 18.17 14.54
N ILE A 85 4.16 17.45 13.58
CA ILE A 85 4.29 15.99 13.66
C ILE A 85 5.25 15.66 14.82
N PRO A 86 4.81 14.89 15.84
CA PRO A 86 5.68 14.52 16.95
C PRO A 86 6.77 13.57 16.48
N LYS A 87 7.89 13.53 17.23
CA LYS A 87 8.97 12.58 16.97
C LYS A 87 8.45 11.14 17.10
N THR A 88 8.69 10.31 16.09
CA THR A 88 8.34 8.88 16.10
C THR A 88 9.24 8.12 17.08
N ILE A 89 8.65 7.55 18.14
CA ILE A 89 9.35 6.78 19.19
C ILE A 89 9.24 5.26 18.95
N GLU A 90 8.18 4.83 18.26
CA GLU A 90 7.84 3.42 18.04
C GLU A 90 7.54 3.15 16.57
N ILE A 91 7.66 1.89 16.14
CA ILE A 91 7.30 1.48 14.78
C ILE A 91 5.77 1.49 14.67
N LYS A 92 5.24 2.30 13.75
CA LYS A 92 3.79 2.44 13.52
C LYS A 92 3.46 2.11 12.08
N SER A 93 2.41 1.32 11.86
CA SER A 93 1.91 1.02 10.53
C SER A 93 0.61 1.79 10.26
N ILE A 94 0.58 2.50 9.13
CA ILE A 94 -0.56 3.28 8.68
C ILE A 94 -1.03 2.66 7.37
N THR A 95 -2.28 2.23 7.33
CA THR A 95 -2.84 1.52 6.17
C THR A 95 -3.93 2.36 5.52
N HIS A 96 -3.86 2.51 4.21
CA HIS A 96 -4.89 3.17 3.42
C HIS A 96 -5.24 2.37 2.17
N ASP A 97 -6.54 2.30 1.87
CA ASP A 97 -7.03 1.76 0.60
C ASP A 97 -7.03 2.85 -0.45
N ILE A 98 -6.29 2.63 -1.54
CA ILE A 98 -6.12 3.52 -2.67
C ILE A 98 -6.74 2.87 -3.89
N GLU A 99 -7.44 3.63 -4.72
CA GLU A 99 -7.96 3.15 -5.99
C GLU A 99 -7.40 3.98 -7.14
N GLU A 100 -6.69 3.34 -8.06
CA GLU A 100 -6.14 3.98 -9.25
C GLU A 100 -6.61 3.23 -10.50
N LYS A 101 -7.29 3.96 -11.42
CA LYS A 101 -7.76 3.41 -12.71
C LYS A 101 -8.58 2.12 -12.58
N GLY A 102 -9.40 2.02 -11.51
CA GLY A 102 -10.23 0.84 -11.22
C GLY A 102 -9.48 -0.34 -10.56
N VAL A 103 -8.21 -0.16 -10.20
CA VAL A 103 -7.42 -1.11 -9.41
C VAL A 103 -7.39 -0.65 -7.97
N ARG A 104 -7.88 -1.49 -7.04
CA ARG A 104 -7.79 -1.24 -5.60
C ARG A 104 -6.45 -1.76 -5.07
N MET A 105 -5.75 -0.93 -4.30
CA MET A 105 -4.48 -1.25 -3.66
C MET A 105 -4.54 -0.84 -2.19
N LYS A 106 -4.27 -1.78 -1.29
CA LYS A 106 -4.07 -1.52 0.13
C LYS A 106 -2.61 -1.16 0.36
N LEU A 107 -2.34 0.13 0.56
CA LEU A 107 -1.01 0.65 0.84
C LEU A 107 -0.81 0.76 2.34
N THR A 108 0.13 -0.02 2.88
CA THR A 108 0.62 0.13 4.25
C THR A 108 1.94 0.89 4.22
N VAL A 109 2.05 1.96 4.99
CA VAL A 109 3.32 2.66 5.21
C VAL A 109 3.72 2.52 6.67
N ILE A 110 4.93 2.05 6.90
CA ILE A 110 5.48 1.72 8.22
C ILE A 110 6.48 2.80 8.58
N ASP A 111 6.11 3.66 9.52
CA ASP A 111 6.98 4.68 10.10
C ASP A 111 7.87 4.05 11.17
N THR A 112 9.17 4.30 11.11
CA THR A 112 10.13 3.79 12.10
C THR A 112 10.74 4.93 12.90
N PRO A 113 11.11 4.69 14.16
CA PRO A 113 11.88 5.66 14.93
C PRO A 113 13.18 6.00 14.21
N GLY A 114 13.64 7.24 14.38
CA GLY A 114 14.95 7.66 13.87
C GLY A 114 16.09 7.00 14.64
N PHE A 115 17.13 6.57 13.93
CA PHE A 115 18.41 6.20 14.54
C PHE A 115 19.39 7.39 14.50
N GLY A 116 20.56 7.29 15.13
CA GLY A 116 21.62 8.30 15.02
C GLY A 116 21.52 9.48 16.00
N ASP A 117 20.65 9.39 17.00
CA ASP A 117 20.50 10.44 18.04
C ASP A 117 21.36 10.17 19.29
N HIS A 118 21.84 8.94 19.47
CA HIS A 118 22.65 8.54 20.61
C HIS A 118 24.14 8.72 20.30
N ILE A 119 24.97 8.82 21.35
CA ILE A 119 26.44 8.83 21.20
C ILE A 119 26.93 7.47 20.67
N ASN A 120 26.43 6.38 21.27
CA ASN A 120 26.65 5.03 20.75
C ASN A 120 25.44 4.60 19.90
N ASN A 121 25.67 4.33 18.61
CA ASN A 121 24.66 3.84 17.66
C ASN A 121 24.90 2.39 17.22
N GLU A 122 25.74 1.65 17.94
CA GLU A 122 25.91 0.23 17.72
C GLU A 122 24.55 -0.47 17.75
N ASN A 123 24.34 -1.36 16.78
CA ASN A 123 23.14 -2.20 16.70
C ASN A 123 21.80 -1.45 16.53
N CYS A 124 21.80 -0.17 16.17
CA CYS A 124 20.56 0.61 15.96
C CYS A 124 19.63 0.05 14.87
N TRP A 125 20.12 -0.84 14.00
CA TRP A 125 19.33 -1.57 13.00
C TRP A 125 18.53 -2.75 13.56
N GLN A 126 18.83 -3.24 14.76
CA GLN A 126 18.22 -4.47 15.29
C GLN A 126 16.68 -4.40 15.41
N PRO A 127 16.07 -3.31 15.91
CA PRO A 127 14.61 -3.23 16.01
C PRO A 127 13.93 -3.32 14.65
N ILE A 128 14.53 -2.70 13.63
CA ILE A 128 14.00 -2.68 12.26
C ILE A 128 14.17 -4.05 11.60
N MET A 129 15.34 -4.67 11.71
CA MET A 129 15.56 -6.02 11.21
C MET A 129 14.66 -7.05 11.89
N LYS A 130 14.49 -6.95 13.22
CA LYS A 130 13.57 -7.80 13.96
C LYS A 130 12.15 -7.65 13.44
N PHE A 131 11.66 -6.42 13.28
CA PHE A 131 10.32 -6.19 12.74
C PHE A 131 10.11 -6.84 11.37
N ILE A 132 11.09 -6.72 10.46
CA ILE A 132 11.02 -7.32 9.11
C ILE A 132 10.95 -8.85 9.21
N ASN A 133 11.84 -9.46 10.00
CA ASN A 133 11.86 -10.91 10.21
C ASN A 133 10.57 -11.41 10.86
N ASP A 134 10.02 -10.68 11.83
CA ASP A 134 8.75 -11.00 12.46
C ASP A 134 7.59 -11.00 11.44
N GLN A 135 7.62 -10.14 10.42
CA GLN A 135 6.60 -10.19 9.34
C GLN A 135 6.80 -11.40 8.42
N TYR A 136 8.05 -11.77 8.12
CA TYR A 136 8.32 -12.97 7.33
C TYR A 136 7.88 -14.24 8.06
N GLU A 137 8.19 -14.34 9.35
CA GLU A 137 7.79 -15.46 10.20
C GLU A 137 6.27 -15.59 10.29
N LYS A 138 5.54 -14.47 10.47
CA LYS A 138 4.07 -14.47 10.45
C LYS A 138 3.51 -15.01 9.15
N TYR A 139 4.06 -14.57 8.01
CA TYR A 139 3.62 -15.06 6.72
C TYR A 139 3.90 -16.55 6.55
N LEU A 140 5.10 -17.00 6.94
CA LEU A 140 5.51 -18.40 6.87
C LEU A 140 4.60 -19.29 7.73
N GLN A 141 4.25 -18.86 8.95
CA GLN A 141 3.34 -19.60 9.81
C GLN A 141 1.94 -19.74 9.20
N GLU A 142 1.42 -18.69 8.55
CA GLU A 142 0.13 -18.78 7.84
C GLU A 142 0.20 -19.68 6.59
N GLU A 143 1.35 -19.73 5.91
CA GLU A 143 1.57 -20.55 4.72
C GLU A 143 1.69 -22.05 5.04
N VAL A 144 2.38 -22.40 6.14
CA VAL A 144 2.61 -23.79 6.57
C VAL A 144 1.37 -24.39 7.26
N ASN A 145 0.46 -23.55 7.77
CA ASN A 145 -0.73 -24.01 8.49
C ASN A 145 -1.64 -24.90 7.61
N ILE A 146 -2.07 -26.04 8.15
CA ILE A 146 -2.95 -27.01 7.47
C ILE A 146 -4.29 -26.37 7.10
N ASN A 147 -4.85 -25.55 8.00
CA ASN A 147 -6.11 -24.83 7.79
C ASN A 147 -5.85 -23.41 7.23
N ARG A 148 -5.06 -23.33 6.15
CA ARG A 148 -4.71 -22.04 5.54
C ARG A 148 -5.93 -21.32 4.97
N LYS A 149 -5.95 -19.99 5.12
CA LYS A 149 -6.93 -19.15 4.44
C LYS A 149 -6.68 -19.20 2.94
N LYS A 150 -7.75 -19.17 2.13
CA LYS A 150 -7.65 -19.09 0.66
C LYS A 150 -6.87 -17.84 0.19
N ARG A 151 -6.88 -16.78 1.00
CA ARG A 151 -6.09 -15.56 0.82
C ARG A 151 -5.37 -15.25 2.14
N ILE A 152 -4.05 -15.34 2.10
CA ILE A 152 -3.17 -14.99 3.22
C ILE A 152 -2.95 -13.46 3.16
N PRO A 153 -3.20 -12.71 4.24
CA PRO A 153 -2.86 -11.29 4.33
C PRO A 153 -1.33 -11.13 4.30
N ASP A 154 -0.83 -10.30 3.38
CA ASP A 154 0.61 -10.08 3.24
C ASP A 154 1.05 -8.85 4.04
N THR A 155 1.67 -9.06 5.19
CA THR A 155 2.23 -7.99 6.02
C THR A 155 3.74 -7.80 5.82
N ARG A 156 4.36 -8.54 4.90
CA ARG A 156 5.80 -8.47 4.66
C ARG A 156 6.18 -7.10 4.12
N VAL A 157 7.36 -6.62 4.49
CA VAL A 157 7.86 -5.34 3.99
C VAL A 157 8.36 -5.55 2.56
N HIS A 158 7.70 -4.94 1.58
CA HIS A 158 8.02 -5.12 0.17
C HIS A 158 9.17 -4.21 -0.27
N CYS A 159 9.23 -3.01 0.28
CA CYS A 159 10.21 -1.99 -0.04
C CYS A 159 10.54 -1.15 1.19
N CYS A 160 11.81 -0.82 1.36
CA CYS A 160 12.32 0.07 2.39
C CYS A 160 12.87 1.34 1.72
N LEU A 161 12.24 2.48 1.98
CA LEU A 161 12.76 3.79 1.60
C LEU A 161 13.79 4.23 2.64
N TYR A 162 15.06 4.28 2.24
CA TYR A 162 16.15 4.64 3.13
C TYR A 162 16.53 6.11 2.95
N PHE A 163 16.31 6.93 3.96
CA PHE A 163 16.57 8.36 3.93
C PHE A 163 18.02 8.65 4.28
N ILE A 164 18.73 9.22 3.30
CA ILE A 164 20.11 9.66 3.41
C ILE A 164 20.10 11.17 3.71
N PRO A 165 20.83 11.65 4.73
CA PRO A 165 20.94 13.08 4.99
C PRO A 165 21.64 13.80 3.82
N ALA A 166 21.11 14.96 3.43
CA ALA A 166 21.70 15.82 2.41
C ALA A 166 22.92 16.60 2.98
N THR A 167 24.03 15.90 3.21
CA THR A 167 25.27 16.50 3.74
C THR A 167 26.15 17.13 2.65
N GLY A 168 25.94 16.78 1.38
CA GLY A 168 26.79 17.20 0.26
C GLY A 168 28.13 16.45 0.16
N HIS A 169 28.41 15.52 1.09
CA HIS A 169 29.65 14.72 1.13
C HIS A 169 29.42 13.26 0.72
N SER A 170 30.18 12.31 1.24
CA SER A 170 29.96 10.88 1.04
C SER A 170 28.93 10.31 2.03
N LEU A 171 28.45 9.10 1.75
CA LEU A 171 27.63 8.35 2.70
C LEU A 171 28.36 8.15 4.03
N ARG A 172 27.62 8.24 5.13
CA ARG A 172 28.19 7.99 6.46
C ARG A 172 28.45 6.49 6.64
N PRO A 173 29.52 6.10 7.34
CA PRO A 173 29.80 4.69 7.63
C PRO A 173 28.62 3.97 8.29
N LEU A 174 27.89 4.66 9.18
CA LEU A 174 26.68 4.14 9.80
C LEU A 174 25.60 3.78 8.77
N ASP A 175 25.36 4.66 7.80
CA ASP A 175 24.33 4.45 6.78
C ASP A 175 24.72 3.31 5.84
N ILE A 176 26.01 3.20 5.49
CA ILE A 176 26.57 2.10 4.68
C ILE A 176 26.33 0.76 5.36
N GLU A 177 26.70 0.64 6.65
CA GLU A 177 26.53 -0.61 7.39
C GLU A 177 25.04 -0.96 7.56
N PHE A 178 24.19 0.04 7.81
CA PHE A 178 22.74 -0.15 7.92
C PHE A 178 22.15 -0.70 6.61
N MET A 179 22.44 -0.04 5.48
CA MET A 179 21.94 -0.47 4.16
C MET A 179 22.50 -1.83 3.76
N LYS A 180 23.77 -2.12 4.06
CA LYS A 180 24.40 -3.43 3.80
C LYS A 180 23.69 -4.56 4.54
N ARG A 181 23.22 -4.33 5.77
CA ARG A 181 22.45 -5.32 6.54
C ARG A 181 21.01 -5.44 6.03
N LEU A 182 20.32 -4.32 5.83
CA LEU A 182 18.94 -4.31 5.35
C LEU A 182 18.79 -4.93 3.96
N SER A 183 19.75 -4.73 3.06
CA SER A 183 19.66 -5.19 1.67
C SER A 183 19.61 -6.71 1.52
N LYS A 184 20.03 -7.43 2.56
CA LYS A 184 19.95 -8.90 2.62
C LYS A 184 18.54 -9.41 2.90
N VAL A 185 17.66 -8.58 3.47
CA VAL A 185 16.33 -8.98 3.95
C VAL A 185 15.18 -8.24 3.27
N VAL A 186 15.42 -7.06 2.71
CA VAL A 186 14.38 -6.24 2.07
C VAL A 186 14.95 -5.43 0.90
N ASN A 187 14.11 -5.15 -0.09
CA ASN A 187 14.46 -4.24 -1.19
C ASN A 187 14.64 -2.82 -0.64
N ILE A 188 15.78 -2.20 -0.91
CA ILE A 188 16.08 -0.84 -0.47
C ILE A 188 16.01 0.12 -1.65
N VAL A 189 15.34 1.26 -1.43
CA VAL A 189 15.40 2.42 -2.33
C VAL A 189 15.99 3.59 -1.54
N PRO A 190 17.24 3.98 -1.82
CA PRO A 190 17.86 5.13 -1.18
C PRO A 190 17.23 6.43 -1.68
N VAL A 191 16.90 7.34 -0.76
CA VAL A 191 16.28 8.64 -1.03
C VAL A 191 17.08 9.72 -0.31
N ILE A 192 17.44 10.78 -1.04
CA ILE A 192 18.07 11.96 -0.44
C ILE A 192 16.98 12.76 0.30
N ALA A 193 17.12 12.84 1.61
CA ALA A 193 16.21 13.59 2.47
C ALA A 193 16.41 15.10 2.31
N LYS A 194 15.33 15.88 2.40
CA LYS A 194 15.36 17.35 2.31
C LYS A 194 16.21 17.85 1.14
N ALA A 195 15.94 17.32 -0.06
CA ALA A 195 16.74 17.61 -1.26
C ALA A 195 16.70 19.10 -1.68
N ASP A 196 15.77 19.89 -1.12
CA ASP A 196 15.71 21.36 -1.20
C ASP A 196 16.90 22.06 -0.53
N THR A 197 17.64 21.37 0.34
CA THR A 197 18.88 21.90 0.96
C THR A 197 20.10 21.91 0.04
N LEU A 198 20.03 21.20 -1.09
CA LEU A 198 21.12 21.11 -2.07
C LEU A 198 20.74 21.88 -3.33
N THR A 199 21.71 22.57 -3.92
CA THR A 199 21.57 23.10 -5.28
C THR A 199 21.47 21.96 -6.30
N LEU A 200 21.01 22.27 -7.52
CA LEU A 200 20.88 21.28 -8.59
C LEU A 200 22.22 20.59 -8.91
N GLU A 201 23.31 21.36 -8.90
CA GLU A 201 24.67 20.87 -9.16
C GLU A 201 25.16 19.95 -8.03
N GLU A 202 25.02 20.39 -6.77
CA GLU A 202 25.39 19.60 -5.59
C GLU A 202 24.61 18.29 -5.52
N ARG A 203 23.31 18.31 -5.87
CA ARG A 203 22.48 17.11 -5.91
C ARG A 203 22.96 16.09 -6.94
N VAL A 204 23.38 16.54 -8.13
CA VAL A 204 23.90 15.64 -9.17
C VAL A 204 25.22 15.02 -8.70
N HIS A 205 26.11 15.85 -8.16
CA HIS A 205 27.39 15.40 -7.66
C HIS A 205 27.26 14.44 -6.45
N PHE A 206 26.34 14.72 -5.52
CA PHE A 206 26.04 13.86 -4.38
C PHE A 206 25.43 12.52 -4.79
N LYS A 207 24.72 12.45 -5.92
CA LYS A 207 24.19 11.18 -6.45
C LYS A 207 25.24 10.29 -7.11
N GLN A 208 26.32 10.89 -7.62
CA GLN A 208 27.39 10.17 -8.33
C GLN A 208 28.41 9.55 -7.38
N ARG A 209 28.52 10.08 -6.15
CA ARG A 209 29.45 9.63 -5.11
C ARG A 209 28.78 8.64 -4.16
#